data_AF-A0A1A8LW17-F1
#
_entry.id   AF-A0A1A8LW17-F1
#
_cell.length_a   1.000
_cell.length_b   1.000
_cell.length_c   1.000
_cell.angle_alpha   90.00
_cell.angle_beta   90.00
_cell.angle_gamma   90.00
#
_symmetry.space_group_name_H-M   'P 1'
#
loop_
_entity.id
_entity.type
_entity.pdbx_description
1 polymer ?
#
loop_
_entity_poly.entity_id
_entity_poly.type
_entity_poly.pdbx_seq_one_letter_code
_entity_poly.pdbx_strand_id
1 'polypeptide(L)'
;LIPWLGHALECRNDAAKFLARMKEKHGDIFTVCLAGHYVTVVLDPNSFDNVLNETTSFDFSRIRAQMVNTVFSLQLPSSNSAPERKWMENHFQGLNLQKLNSSMNIHLHNLILNSSM
;
A
#
# COMPACT_ATOMS: atom_id res chain seq x y z
N LEU A 1 27.16 0.31 -4.98
CA LEU A 1 26.13 -0.73 -5.22
C LEU A 1 26.68 -2.05 -4.72
N ILE A 2 25.93 -2.74 -3.85
CA ILE A 2 26.31 -4.08 -3.38
C ILE A 2 25.70 -5.10 -4.35
N PRO A 3 26.46 -6.07 -4.89
CA PRO A 3 25.92 -7.09 -5.79
C PRO A 3 24.70 -7.77 -5.19
N TRP A 4 23.69 -8.06 -6.02
CA TRP A 4 22.37 -8.58 -5.65
C TRP A 4 21.52 -7.65 -4.75
N LEU A 5 22.09 -7.07 -3.70
CA LEU A 5 21.37 -6.19 -2.78
C LEU A 5 20.94 -4.86 -3.43
N GLY A 6 21.71 -4.38 -4.40
CA GLY A 6 21.38 -3.18 -5.16
C GLY A 6 21.29 -1.93 -4.28
N HIS A 7 20.19 -1.19 -4.40
CA HIS A 7 19.89 0.03 -3.63
C HIS A 7 19.05 -0.25 -2.36
N ALA A 8 18.86 -1.51 -1.96
CA ALA A 8 17.92 -1.85 -0.89
C ALA A 8 18.18 -1.13 0.43
N LEU A 9 19.43 -1.04 0.89
CA LEU A 9 19.76 -0.37 2.16
C LEU A 9 19.47 1.13 2.11
N GLU A 10 19.75 1.75 0.97
CA GLU A 10 19.53 3.16 0.77
C GLU A 10 18.04 3.49 0.73
N CYS A 11 17.28 2.72 -0.05
CA CYS A 11 15.83 2.81 -0.10
C CYS A 11 15.19 2.53 1.27
N ARG A 12 15.74 1.59 2.05
CA ARG A 12 15.24 1.27 3.41
C ARG A 12 15.49 2.41 4.39
N ASN A 13 16.65 3.04 4.33
CA ASN A 13 17.04 4.08 5.28
C ASN A 13 16.28 5.40 5.03
N ASP A 14 16.16 5.81 3.78
CA ASP A 14 15.42 7.02 3.40
C ASP A 14 14.88 6.87 1.96
N ALA A 15 13.68 6.31 1.85
CA ALA A 15 13.02 6.08 0.56
C ALA A 15 12.74 7.38 -0.20
N ALA A 16 12.34 8.45 0.51
CA ALA A 16 11.98 9.71 -0.14
C ALA A 16 13.19 10.37 -0.78
N LYS A 17 14.30 10.48 -0.04
CA LYS A 17 15.57 11.03 -0.56
C LYS A 17 16.15 10.16 -1.68
N PHE A 18 16.07 8.85 -1.52
CA PHE A 18 16.48 7.89 -2.55
C PHE A 18 15.73 8.12 -3.86
N LEU A 19 14.39 8.19 -3.81
CA LEU A 19 13.52 8.38 -4.98
C LEU A 19 13.75 9.75 -5.62
N ALA A 20 13.88 10.82 -4.82
CA ALA A 20 14.14 12.18 -5.32
C ALA A 20 15.44 12.24 -6.14
N ARG A 21 16.53 11.65 -5.62
CA ARG A 21 17.81 11.58 -6.34
C ARG A 21 17.72 10.71 -7.59
N MET A 22 17.00 9.58 -7.54
CA MET A 22 16.83 8.72 -8.71
C MET A 22 15.99 9.42 -9.80
N LYS A 23 14.97 10.18 -9.41
CA LYS A 23 14.21 11.04 -10.31
C LYS A 23 15.09 12.10 -10.98
N GLU A 24 15.92 12.79 -10.21
CA GLU A 24 16.86 13.79 -10.74
C GLU A 24 17.81 13.18 -11.78
N LYS A 25 18.26 11.93 -11.56
CA LYS A 25 19.23 11.26 -12.42
C LYS A 25 18.62 10.56 -13.64
N HIS A 26 17.42 9.99 -13.51
CA HIS A 26 16.84 9.07 -14.49
C HIS A 26 15.48 9.52 -15.03
N GLY A 27 14.93 10.63 -14.55
CA GLY A 27 13.62 11.13 -14.92
C GLY A 27 12.48 10.48 -14.13
N ASP A 28 11.25 10.65 -14.61
CA ASP A 28 10.05 10.24 -13.88
C ASP A 28 9.77 8.74 -13.89
N ILE A 29 10.47 7.96 -14.73
CA ILE A 29 10.33 6.51 -14.81
C ILE A 29 11.71 5.86 -14.82
N PHE A 30 11.97 4.98 -13.86
CA PHE A 30 13.26 4.29 -13.74
C PHE A 30 13.12 2.92 -13.11
N THR A 31 14.07 2.03 -13.40
CA THR A 31 14.13 0.68 -12.81
C THR A 31 15.35 0.53 -11.93
N VAL A 32 15.16 0.03 -10.72
CA VAL A 32 16.23 -0.19 -9.73
C VAL A 32 16.20 -1.62 -9.21
N CYS A 33 17.37 -2.17 -8.89
CA CYS A 33 17.47 -3.43 -8.17
C CYS A 33 17.41 -3.17 -6.66
N LEU A 34 16.46 -3.82 -5.98
CA LEU A 34 16.24 -3.78 -4.54
C LEU A 34 16.22 -5.22 -4.00
N ALA A 35 17.31 -5.66 -3.38
CA ALA A 35 17.42 -7.01 -2.78
C ALA A 35 17.03 -8.13 -3.76
N GLY A 36 17.64 -8.12 -4.95
CA GLY A 36 17.40 -9.09 -6.00
C GLY A 36 16.13 -8.87 -6.84
N HIS A 37 15.30 -7.89 -6.49
CA HIS A 37 14.07 -7.57 -7.23
C HIS A 37 14.28 -6.34 -8.10
N TYR A 38 13.91 -6.42 -9.37
CA TYR A 38 13.86 -5.26 -10.26
C TYR A 38 12.52 -4.56 -10.09
N VAL A 39 12.56 -3.33 -9.56
CA VAL A 39 11.38 -2.51 -9.29
C VAL A 39 11.40 -1.31 -10.22
N THR A 40 10.34 -1.17 -11.02
CA THR A 40 10.11 0.00 -11.85
C THR A 40 9.28 1.01 -11.06
N VAL A 41 9.83 2.21 -10.88
CA VAL A 41 9.16 3.33 -10.22
C VAL A 41 8.58 4.24 -11.29
N VAL A 42 7.33 4.65 -11.09
CA VAL A 42 6.63 5.64 -11.92
C VAL A 42 6.29 6.84 -11.04
N LEU A 43 6.77 8.03 -11.40
CA LEU A 43 6.59 9.28 -10.68
C LEU A 43 5.89 10.37 -11.52
N ASP A 44 5.54 10.07 -12.76
CA ASP A 44 4.75 10.96 -13.63
C ASP A 44 3.25 10.82 -13.31
N PRO A 45 2.58 11.87 -12.81
CA PRO A 45 1.16 11.83 -12.47
C PRO A 45 0.26 11.49 -13.66
N ASN A 46 0.66 11.87 -14.89
CA ASN A 46 -0.15 11.62 -16.09
C ASN A 46 -0.16 10.14 -16.47
N SER A 47 0.82 9.37 -15.99
CA SER A 47 0.94 7.94 -16.25
C SER A 47 0.24 7.07 -15.21
N PHE A 48 -0.21 7.63 -14.07
CA PHE A 48 -0.75 6.85 -12.95
C PHE A 48 -2.02 6.10 -13.32
N ASP A 49 -2.99 6.76 -13.97
CA ASP A 49 -4.25 6.12 -14.33
C ASP A 49 -4.03 4.93 -15.28
N ASN A 50 -3.09 5.05 -16.21
CA ASN A 50 -2.75 3.97 -17.13
C ASN A 50 -2.22 2.74 -16.38
N VAL A 51 -1.31 2.96 -15.42
CA VAL A 51 -0.73 1.86 -14.62
C VAL A 51 -1.76 1.25 -13.65
N LEU A 52 -2.58 2.08 -13.02
CA LEU A 52 -3.56 1.62 -12.02
C LEU A 52 -4.76 0.89 -12.63
N ASN A 53 -5.14 1.23 -13.87
CA ASN A 53 -6.28 0.62 -14.56
C ASN A 53 -5.90 -0.64 -15.35
N GLU A 54 -4.61 -0.95 -15.47
CA GLU A 54 -4.09 -2.13 -16.17
C GLU A 54 -4.34 -3.40 -15.34
N THR A 55 -5.39 -4.14 -15.64
CA THR A 55 -5.85 -5.30 -14.85
C THR A 55 -5.34 -6.65 -15.34
N THR A 56 -4.78 -6.71 -16.55
CA THR A 56 -4.33 -7.95 -17.21
C THR A 56 -2.86 -8.25 -16.91
N SER A 57 -2.02 -7.22 -16.89
CA SER A 57 -0.57 -7.34 -16.76
C SER A 57 -0.08 -7.15 -15.32
N PHE A 58 -0.84 -6.45 -14.47
CA PHE A 58 -0.49 -6.19 -13.07
C PHE A 58 -1.38 -6.99 -12.11
N ASP A 59 -0.83 -8.09 -11.59
CA ASP A 59 -1.45 -8.87 -10.52
C ASP A 59 -0.93 -8.47 -9.13
N PHE A 60 -1.77 -7.75 -8.39
CA PHE A 60 -1.48 -7.36 -7.00
C PHE A 60 -1.81 -8.46 -5.97
N SER A 61 -2.51 -9.52 -6.37
CA SER A 61 -2.98 -10.57 -5.44
C SER A 61 -1.81 -11.31 -4.80
N ARG A 62 -0.77 -11.62 -5.59
CA ARG A 62 0.41 -12.35 -5.11
C ARG A 62 1.19 -11.59 -4.04
N ILE A 63 1.48 -10.30 -4.29
CA ILE A 63 2.20 -9.46 -3.32
C ILE A 63 1.35 -9.27 -2.05
N ARG A 64 0.03 -9.07 -2.19
CA ARG A 64 -0.89 -8.98 -1.04
C ARG A 64 -0.86 -10.25 -0.20
N ALA A 65 -0.99 -11.43 -0.81
CA ALA A 65 -0.98 -12.70 -0.10
C ALA A 65 0.35 -12.92 0.64
N GLN A 66 1.48 -12.63 -0.01
CA GLN A 66 2.79 -12.70 0.62
C GLN A 66 2.91 -11.75 1.81
N MET A 67 2.43 -10.51 1.69
CA MET A 67 2.44 -9.52 2.77
C MET A 67 1.60 -9.99 3.96
N VAL A 68 0.37 -10.45 3.72
CA VAL A 68 -0.54 -10.90 4.78
C VAL A 68 0.05 -12.09 5.54
N ASN A 69 0.63 -13.05 4.83
CA ASN A 69 1.30 -14.18 5.46
C ASN A 69 2.57 -13.74 6.22
N THR A 70 3.38 -12.85 5.66
CA THR A 70 4.64 -12.42 6.30
C THR A 70 4.41 -11.57 7.55
N VAL A 71 3.43 -10.67 7.52
CA VAL A 71 3.18 -9.72 8.61
C VAL A 71 2.25 -10.31 9.68
N PHE A 72 1.21 -11.04 9.26
CA PHE A 72 0.17 -11.52 10.17
C PHE A 72 0.17 -13.05 10.35
N SER A 73 1.05 -13.79 9.67
CA SER A 73 1.04 -15.27 9.65
C SER A 73 -0.31 -15.87 9.22
N LEU A 74 -1.03 -15.15 8.35
CA LEU A 74 -2.34 -15.54 7.86
C LEU A 74 -2.26 -16.02 6.41
N GLN A 75 -2.75 -17.21 6.14
CA GLN A 75 -2.95 -17.72 4.79
C GLN A 75 -4.42 -17.57 4.39
N LEU A 76 -4.66 -16.69 3.42
CA LEU A 76 -5.97 -16.54 2.80
C LEU A 76 -5.99 -17.41 1.54
N PRO A 77 -7.12 -18.08 1.23
CA PRO A 77 -7.32 -18.67 -0.09
C PRO A 77 -7.06 -17.59 -1.15
N SER A 78 -6.62 -17.96 -2.35
CA SER A 78 -6.48 -17.02 -3.47
C SER A 78 -7.85 -16.41 -3.79
N SER A 79 -8.16 -15.34 -3.09
CA SER A 79 -9.47 -14.74 -3.05
C SER A 79 -9.53 -13.70 -4.15
N ASN A 80 -10.58 -13.78 -4.97
CA ASN A 80 -10.86 -12.73 -5.93
C ASN A 80 -11.03 -11.42 -5.17
N SER A 81 -10.22 -10.41 -5.51
CA SER A 81 -10.22 -9.11 -4.83
C SER A 81 -11.55 -8.37 -4.94
N ALA A 82 -12.37 -8.68 -5.95
CA ALA A 82 -13.65 -8.02 -6.21
C ALA A 82 -14.75 -8.32 -5.16
N PRO A 83 -15.06 -9.58 -4.80
CA PRO A 83 -15.98 -9.89 -3.70
C PRO A 83 -15.59 -9.26 -2.37
N GLU A 84 -14.30 -9.34 -1.99
CA GLU A 84 -13.79 -8.71 -0.77
C GLU A 84 -13.99 -7.20 -0.79
N ARG A 85 -13.64 -6.56 -1.92
CA ARG A 85 -13.83 -5.13 -2.10
C ARG A 85 -15.30 -4.73 -1.99
N LYS A 86 -16.20 -5.45 -2.66
CA LYS A 86 -17.64 -5.19 -2.57
C LYS A 86 -18.17 -5.36 -1.14
N TRP A 87 -17.69 -6.38 -0.42
CA TRP A 87 -18.03 -6.58 0.99
C TRP A 87 -17.56 -5.40 1.85
N MET A 88 -16.34 -4.89 1.63
CA MET A 88 -15.83 -3.71 2.34
C MET A 88 -16.63 -2.46 2.01
N GLU A 89 -16.92 -2.20 0.72
CA GLU A 89 -17.70 -1.02 0.29
C GLU A 89 -19.08 -1.01 0.94
N ASN A 90 -19.74 -2.16 1.06
CA ASN A 90 -21.03 -2.27 1.74
C ASN A 90 -20.98 -1.90 3.24
N HIS A 91 -19.88 -2.17 3.94
CA HIS A 91 -19.78 -1.96 5.39
C HIS A 91 -19.11 -0.63 5.77
N PHE A 92 -18.20 -0.14 4.94
CA PHE A 92 -17.36 1.03 5.25
C PHE A 92 -17.71 2.26 4.41
N GLN A 93 -18.85 2.26 3.72
CA GLN A 93 -19.37 3.44 3.01
C GLN A 93 -20.83 3.72 3.35
N GLY A 94 -21.33 4.86 2.87
CA GLY A 94 -22.72 5.27 2.99
C GLY A 94 -23.24 5.28 4.43
N LEU A 95 -24.44 4.72 4.64
CA LEU A 95 -25.11 4.69 5.94
C LEU A 95 -24.33 3.90 6.99
N ASN A 96 -23.62 2.85 6.60
CA ASN A 96 -22.85 2.04 7.55
C ASN A 96 -21.60 2.78 8.04
N LEU A 97 -20.96 3.56 7.17
CA LEU A 97 -19.89 4.48 7.57
C LEU A 97 -20.39 5.55 8.55
N GLN A 98 -21.58 6.12 8.32
CA GLN A 98 -22.17 7.09 9.24
C GLN A 98 -22.39 6.48 10.64
N LYS A 99 -22.94 5.26 10.70
CA LYS A 99 -23.11 4.53 11.97
C LYS A 99 -21.77 4.26 12.67
N LEU A 100 -20.77 3.83 11.90
CA LEU A 100 -19.41 3.61 12.42
C LEU A 100 -18.83 4.91 13.00
N ASN A 101 -19.03 6.04 12.31
CA ASN A 101 -18.56 7.34 12.76
C ASN A 101 -19.26 7.79 14.06
N SER A 102 -20.59 7.62 14.14
CA SER A 102 -21.33 7.92 15.38
C SER A 102 -20.86 7.07 16.55
N SER A 103 -20.65 5.77 16.33
CA SER A 103 -20.13 4.84 17.34
C SER A 103 -18.71 5.23 17.79
N MET A 104 -17.83 5.54 16.83
CA MET A 104 -16.47 6.02 17.12
C MET A 104 -16.49 7.30 17.95
N ASN A 105 -17.34 8.27 17.61
CA ASN A 105 -17.45 9.52 18.36
C ASN A 105 -17.85 9.28 19.82
N ILE A 106 -18.82 8.40 20.06
CA ILE A 106 -19.23 8.02 21.42
C ILE A 106 -18.07 7.38 22.18
N HIS A 107 -17.35 6.44 21.56
CA HIS A 107 -16.20 5.79 22.20
C HIS A 107 -15.07 6.79 22.52
N LEU A 108 -14.77 7.71 21.61
CA LEU A 108 -13.76 8.77 21.82
C LEU A 108 -14.18 9.71 22.96
N HIS A 109 -15.43 10.16 22.98
CA HIS A 109 -15.94 11.00 24.07
C HIS A 109 -15.83 10.29 25.42
N ASN A 110 -16.25 9.03 25.49
CA ASN A 110 -16.16 8.25 26.73
C ASN A 110 -14.70 8.09 27.19
N LEU A 111 -13.77 7.81 26.27
CA LEU A 111 -12.36 7.65 26.62
C LEU A 111 -11.73 8.95 27.12
N ILE A 112 -12.03 10.08 26.48
CA ILE A 112 -11.50 11.40 26.88
C ILE A 112 -12.09 11.84 28.23
N LEU A 113 -13.40 11.66 28.43
CA LEU A 113 -14.08 12.06 29.66
C LEU A 113 -13.72 11.15 30.84
N ASN A 114 -13.54 9.85 30.62
CA ASN A 114 -13.20 8.89 31.68
C ASN A 114 -11.69 8.83 32.00
N SER A 115 -10.82 9.38 31.13
CA SER A 115 -9.38 9.53 31.42
C SER A 115 -9.04 10.79 32.21
N SER A 116 -10.03 11.64 32.47
CA SER A 116 -9.91 12.90 33.22
C SER A 116 -10.34 12.77 34.69
N MET A 117 -10.58 11.55 35.19
CA MET A 117 -10.88 11.23 36.60
C MET A 117 -9.78 10.40 37.24
#